data_AF-A0A8S3ISE8-F1
#
_entry.id   AF-A0A8S3ISE8-F1
#
_cell.length_a   1.000
_cell.length_b   1.000
_cell.length_c   1.000
_cell.angle_alpha   90.00
_cell.angle_beta   90.00
_cell.angle_gamma   90.00
#
_symmetry.space_group_name_H-M   'P 1'
#
loop_
_entity.id
_entity.type
_entity.pdbx_description
1 polymer ?
#
loop_
_entity_poly.entity_id
_entity_poly.type
_entity_poly.pdbx_seq_one_letter_code
_entity_poly.pdbx_strand_id
1 'polypeptide(L)'
;KYFFAKYLQVRQDVIDSLNNNFLATLNAAWNDHRTAMVMIRDILMYMDRVYVSGQKLEPVYNLGLILFRDNVVRYERIRDHLRQTLLDMVAKERRGEVVERYV
;
A
#
# COMPACT_ATOMS: atom_id res chain seq x y z
N LYS A 1 6.85 -15.51 -8.93
CA LYS A 1 5.64 -15.51 -9.80
C LYS A 1 4.37 -15.10 -9.05
N TYR A 2 4.03 -15.72 -7.91
CA TYR A 2 2.79 -15.42 -7.17
C TYR A 2 2.64 -13.98 -6.62
N PHE A 3 3.70 -13.41 -6.02
CA PHE A 3 3.64 -12.03 -5.50
C PHE A 3 3.35 -10.99 -6.57
N PHE A 4 3.96 -11.15 -7.76
CA PHE A 4 3.76 -10.21 -8.86
C PHE A 4 2.33 -10.27 -9.41
N ALA A 5 1.76 -11.47 -9.54
CA ALA A 5 0.36 -11.66 -9.91
C ALA A 5 -0.59 -11.03 -8.87
N LYS A 6 -0.30 -11.17 -7.58
CA LYS A 6 -1.08 -10.53 -6.50
C LYS A 6 -1.07 -9.01 -6.63
N TYR A 7 0.10 -8.39 -6.83
CA TYR A 7 0.16 -6.93 -6.98
C TYR A 7 -0.52 -6.42 -8.25
N LEU A 8 -0.52 -7.20 -9.33
CA LEU A 8 -1.26 -6.85 -10.54
C LEU A 8 -2.77 -6.83 -10.28
N GLN A 9 -3.30 -7.83 -9.57
CA GLN A 9 -4.70 -7.88 -9.19
C GLN A 9 -5.08 -6.71 -8.29
N VAL A 10 -4.33 -6.50 -7.19
CA VAL A 10 -4.58 -5.40 -6.25
C VAL A 10 -4.55 -4.05 -6.96
N ARG A 11 -3.61 -3.86 -7.88
CA ARG A 11 -3.55 -2.64 -8.69
C ARG A 11 -4.80 -2.47 -9.54
N GLN A 12 -5.28 -3.54 -10.18
CA GLN A 12 -6.49 -3.48 -11.00
C GLN A 12 -7.71 -3.11 -10.16
N ASP A 13 -7.89 -3.74 -9.00
CA ASP A 13 -9.00 -3.46 -8.09
C ASP A 13 -9.00 -1.98 -7.61
N VAL A 14 -7.80 -1.44 -7.34
CA VAL A 14 -7.63 -0.02 -6.98
C VAL A 14 -7.91 0.90 -8.16
N ILE A 15 -7.56 0.50 -9.39
CA ILE A 15 -7.87 1.27 -10.61
C ILE A 15 -9.38 1.30 -10.87
N ASP A 16 -10.06 0.18 -10.67
CA ASP A 16 -11.50 0.06 -10.91
C ASP A 16 -12.33 0.86 -9.89
N SER A 17 -11.76 1.09 -8.69
CA SER A 17 -12.35 1.91 -7.63
C SER A 17 -11.99 3.41 -7.69
N LEU A 18 -11.21 3.89 -8.67
CA LEU A 18 -10.77 5.30 -8.74
C LEU A 18 -11.94 6.30 -8.63
N ASN A 19 -13.07 6.01 -9.26
CA ASN A 19 -14.24 6.89 -9.23
C ASN A 19 -15.29 6.49 -8.19
N ASN A 20 -15.06 5.42 -7.43
CA ASN A 20 -16.00 4.90 -6.44
C ASN A 20 -15.27 4.16 -5.31
N ASN A 21 -15.23 4.76 -4.11
CA ASN A 21 -14.59 4.20 -2.91
C ASN A 21 -13.07 4.01 -2.99
N PHE A 22 -12.37 4.77 -3.84
CA PHE A 22 -10.92 4.67 -4.05
C PHE A 22 -10.09 4.56 -2.77
N LEU A 23 -10.23 5.52 -1.84
CA LEU A 23 -9.44 5.54 -0.61
C LEU A 23 -9.74 4.34 0.28
N ALA A 24 -11.00 3.90 0.34
CA ALA A 24 -11.40 2.74 1.13
C ALA A 24 -10.80 1.46 0.56
N THR A 25 -10.86 1.27 -0.75
CA THR A 25 -10.25 0.12 -1.43
C THR A 25 -8.73 0.11 -1.27
N LEU A 26 -8.07 1.27 -1.43
CA LEU A 26 -6.62 1.38 -1.25
C LEU A 26 -6.19 1.11 0.21
N ASN A 27 -6.95 1.62 1.19
CA ASN A 27 -6.68 1.41 2.61
C ASN A 27 -6.88 -0.06 3.01
N ALA A 28 -7.96 -0.70 2.53
CA ALA A 28 -8.21 -2.11 2.75
C ALA A 28 -7.06 -2.97 2.20
N ALA A 29 -6.65 -2.73 0.94
CA ALA A 29 -5.53 -3.43 0.32
C ALA A 29 -4.21 -3.23 1.08
N TRP A 30 -3.97 -2.04 1.64
CA TRP A 30 -2.81 -1.76 2.47
C TRP A 30 -2.84 -2.51 3.80
N ASN A 31 -3.98 -2.54 4.48
CA ASN A 31 -4.14 -3.25 5.76
C ASN A 31 -3.98 -4.77 5.60
N ASP A 32 -4.55 -5.33 4.53
CA ASP A 32 -4.38 -6.74 4.18
C ASP A 32 -2.91 -7.06 3.89
N HIS A 33 -2.22 -6.18 3.15
CA HIS A 33 -0.80 -6.34 2.86
C HIS A 33 0.04 -6.32 4.14
N ARG A 34 -0.19 -5.36 5.04
CA ARG A 34 0.53 -5.29 6.32
C ARG A 34 0.31 -6.54 7.18
N THR A 35 -0.93 -6.99 7.30
CA THR A 35 -1.28 -8.19 8.07
C THR A 35 -0.58 -9.42 7.51
N ALA A 36 -0.62 -9.60 6.18
CA ALA A 36 0.10 -10.68 5.51
C ALA A 36 1.62 -10.60 5.73
N MET A 37 2.21 -9.40 5.64
CA MET A 37 3.65 -9.21 5.82
C MET A 37 4.12 -9.48 7.25
N VAL A 38 3.31 -9.20 8.27
CA VAL A 38 3.60 -9.58 9.66
C VAL A 38 3.68 -11.11 9.77
N MET A 39 2.68 -11.83 9.25
CA MET A 39 2.69 -13.30 9.28
C MET A 39 3.88 -13.90 8.51
N ILE A 40 4.17 -13.37 7.33
CA ILE A 40 5.31 -13.82 6.51
C ILE A 40 6.64 -13.57 7.24
N ARG A 41 6.81 -12.40 7.84
CA ARG A 41 7.99 -12.08 8.66
C ARG A 41 8.13 -13.05 9.82
N ASP A 42 7.04 -13.38 10.50
CA ASP A 42 7.07 -14.28 11.66
C ASP A 42 7.46 -15.71 11.27
N ILE A 43 7.00 -16.20 10.11
CA ILE A 43 7.45 -17.48 9.53
C ILE A 43 8.93 -17.42 9.12
N LEU A 44 9.37 -16.30 8.52
CA LEU A 44 10.73 -16.11 8.03
C LEU A 44 11.70 -15.52 9.08
N MET A 45 11.32 -15.52 10.36
CA MET A 45 12.03 -14.81 11.42
C MET A 45 13.50 -15.22 11.54
N TYR A 46 13.81 -16.51 11.40
CA TYR A 46 15.20 -16.98 11.47
C TYR A 46 16.05 -16.44 10.32
N MET A 47 15.50 -16.39 9.10
CA MET A 47 16.16 -15.84 7.93
C MET A 47 16.43 -14.33 8.12
N ASP A 48 15.44 -13.58 8.61
CA ASP A 48 15.59 -12.16 8.93
C ASP A 48 16.67 -11.93 10.01
N ARG A 49 16.71 -12.76 11.06
CA ARG A 49 17.64 -12.58 12.18
C ARG A 49 19.08 -12.99 11.87
N VAL A 50 19.27 -14.08 11.11
CA VAL A 50 20.61 -14.67 10.92
C VAL A 50 21.20 -14.28 9.57
N TYR A 51 20.43 -14.38 8.49
CA TYR A 51 20.95 -14.17 7.14
C TYR A 51 20.93 -12.69 6.75
N VAL A 52 19.79 -12.02 6.91
CA VAL A 52 19.63 -10.61 6.50
C VAL A 52 20.50 -9.67 7.32
N SER A 53 20.51 -9.85 8.65
CA SER A 53 21.31 -9.04 9.59
C SER A 53 22.81 -9.07 9.28
N GLY A 54 23.35 -10.23 8.91
CA GLY A 54 24.77 -10.39 8.58
C GLY A 54 25.16 -9.82 7.20
N GLN A 55 24.21 -9.70 6.27
CA GLN A 55 24.47 -9.30 4.89
C GLN A 55 24.00 -7.88 4.53
N LYS A 56 23.49 -7.10 5.50
CA LYS A 56 22.95 -5.74 5.30
C LYS A 56 21.87 -5.67 4.21
N LEU A 57 21.09 -6.73 4.07
CA LEU A 57 19.94 -6.76 3.17
C LEU A 57 18.72 -6.12 3.84
N GLU A 58 17.70 -5.78 3.06
CA GLU A 58 16.44 -5.29 3.61
C GLU A 58 15.67 -6.42 4.32
N PRO A 59 15.20 -6.21 5.57
CA PRO A 59 14.32 -7.14 6.25
C PRO A 59 13.05 -7.44 5.46
N VAL A 60 12.50 -8.64 5.61
CA VAL A 60 11.31 -9.11 4.88
C VAL A 60 10.17 -8.10 4.93
N TYR A 61 9.90 -7.53 6.11
CA TYR A 61 8.82 -6.55 6.28
C TYR A 61 9.06 -5.29 5.44
N ASN A 62 10.27 -4.71 5.51
CA ASN A 62 10.65 -3.52 4.75
C ASN A 62 10.61 -3.76 3.24
N LEU A 63 11.12 -4.91 2.80
CA LEU A 63 11.04 -5.33 1.41
C LEU A 63 9.58 -5.39 0.94
N GLY A 64 8.68 -5.92 1.77
CA GLY A 64 7.24 -5.90 1.51
C GLY A 64 6.68 -4.49 1.35
N LEU A 65 7.13 -3.52 2.15
CA LEU A 65 6.71 -2.11 2.03
C LEU A 65 7.19 -1.49 0.71
N ILE A 66 8.45 -1.71 0.35
CA ILE A 66 9.04 -1.23 -0.91
C ILE A 66 8.26 -1.78 -2.10
N LEU A 67 7.97 -3.08 -2.10
CA LEU A 67 7.22 -3.73 -3.18
C LEU A 67 5.81 -3.18 -3.32
N PHE A 68 5.07 -3.00 -2.22
CA PHE A 68 3.71 -2.42 -2.27
C PHE A 68 3.75 -0.96 -2.75
N ARG A 69 4.70 -0.17 -2.25
CA ARG A 69 4.90 1.21 -2.68
C ARG A 69 5.14 1.30 -4.18
N ASP A 70 6.07 0.52 -4.71
CA ASP A 70 6.50 0.65 -6.10
C ASP A 70 5.52 0.02 -7.09
N ASN A 71 4.79 -1.03 -6.69
CA ASN A 71 3.86 -1.72 -7.58
C ASN A 71 2.40 -1.27 -7.47
N VAL A 72 1.98 -0.64 -6.36
CA VAL A 72 0.60 -0.21 -6.15
C VAL A 72 0.53 1.30 -6.01
N VAL A 73 1.08 1.87 -4.93
CA VAL A 73 0.90 3.29 -4.57
C VAL A 73 1.52 4.24 -5.60
N ARG A 74 2.71 3.91 -6.10
CA ARG A 74 3.45 4.73 -7.08
C ARG A 74 3.12 4.42 -8.53
N TYR A 75 2.20 3.49 -8.78
CA TYR A 75 1.72 3.27 -10.14
C TYR A 75 1.07 4.55 -10.65
N GLU A 76 1.46 5.02 -11.84
CA GLU A 76 1.21 6.37 -12.35
C GLU A 76 -0.24 6.85 -12.14
N ARG A 77 -1.22 6.06 -12.58
CA ARG A 77 -2.64 6.38 -12.45
C ARG A 77 -3.10 6.49 -10.99
N ILE A 78 -2.65 5.58 -10.12
CA ILE A 78 -3.02 5.55 -8.70
C ILE A 78 -2.35 6.72 -7.96
N ARG A 79 -1.06 6.95 -8.23
CA ARG A 79 -0.26 8.02 -7.62
C ARG A 79 -0.87 9.39 -7.89
N ASP A 80 -1.16 9.67 -9.16
CA ASP A 80 -1.62 10.98 -9.57
C ASP A 80 -3.05 11.24 -9.07
N HIS A 81 -3.92 10.22 -9.10
CA HIS A 81 -5.25 10.29 -8.53
C HIS A 81 -5.22 10.48 -7.01
N LEU A 82 -4.44 9.67 -6.27
CA LEU A 82 -4.28 9.80 -4.82
C LEU A 82 -3.84 11.19 -4.41
N ARG A 83 -2.84 11.75 -5.11
CA ARG A 83 -2.38 13.12 -4.85
C ARG A 83 -3.51 14.13 -5.04
N GLN A 84 -4.25 14.03 -6.14
CA GLN A 84 -5.36 14.93 -6.43
C GLN A 84 -6.46 14.81 -5.38
N THR A 85 -6.90 13.60 -5.06
CA THR A 85 -7.94 13.33 -4.05
C THR A 85 -7.57 13.94 -2.70
N LEU A 86 -6.34 13.73 -2.22
CA LEU A 86 -5.89 14.25 -0.93
C LEU A 86 -5.82 15.78 -0.92
N LEU A 87 -5.32 16.39 -2.00
CA LEU A 87 -5.28 17.86 -2.12
C LEU A 87 -6.69 18.46 -2.16
N ASP A 88 -7.62 17.82 -2.86
CA ASP A 88 -9.02 18.26 -2.92
C ASP A 88 -9.70 18.15 -1.57
N MET A 89 -9.45 17.06 -0.82
CA MET A 89 -9.92 16.90 0.56
C MET A 89 -9.40 18.01 1.47
N VAL A 90 -8.10 18.31 1.43
CA VAL A 90 -7.53 19.42 2.23
C VAL A 90 -8.12 20.77 1.82
N ALA A 91 -8.34 21.00 0.51
CA ALA A 91 -8.94 22.24 0.02
C ALA A 91 -10.41 22.40 0.47
N LYS A 92 -11.19 21.32 0.45
CA LYS A 92 -12.58 21.27 0.97
C LYS A 92 -12.62 21.58 2.46
N GLU A 93 -11.77 20.95 3.23
CA GLU A 93 -11.66 21.19 4.67
C GLU A 93 -11.31 22.65 4.98
N ARG A 94 -10.38 23.25 4.24
CA ARG A 94 -10.03 24.68 4.37
C ARG A 94 -11.18 25.63 4.03
N ARG A 95 -12.15 25.19 3.22
CA ARG A 95 -13.39 25.94 2.92
C ARG A 95 -14.50 25.72 3.96
N GLY A 96 -14.25 24.90 4.99
CA GLY A 96 -15.24 24.56 6.01
C GLY A 96 -16.21 23.45 5.59
N GLU A 97 -15.94 22.74 4.49
CA GLU A 97 -16.72 21.57 4.10
C GLU A 97 -16.35 20.38 5.00
N VAL A 98 -17.34 19.57 5.39
CA VAL A 98 -17.09 18.33 6.15
C VAL A 98 -16.44 17.32 5.22
N VAL A 99 -15.22 16.90 5.56
CA VAL A 99 -14.48 15.86 4.85
C VAL A 99 -14.36 14.64 5.76
N GLU A 100 -14.57 13.46 5.19
CA GLU A 100 -14.36 12.19 5.89
C GLU A 100 -12.86 12.03 6.21
N ARG A 101 -12.52 12.17 7.51
CA ARG A 101 -11.13 12.11 8.00
C ARG A 101 -10.66 10.69 8.30
N TYR A 102 -11.58 9.73 8.34
CA TYR A 102 -11.29 8.34 8.70
C TYR A 102 -11.77 7.43 7.57
N VAL A 103 -10.82 6.75 6.95
CA VAL A 103 -11.02 5.69 5.96
C VAL A 103 -10.27 4.45 6.42
#